data_AF-A0A662WNC0-F1
#
_entry.id   AF-A0A662WNC0-F1
#
_cell.length_a   1.000
_cell.length_b   1.000
_cell.length_c   1.000
_cell.angle_alpha   90.00
_cell.angle_beta   90.00
_cell.angle_gamma   90.00
#
_symmetry.space_group_name_H-M   'P 1'
#
loop_
_entity.id
_entity.type
_entity.pdbx_description
1 polymer ?
#
loop_
_entity_poly.entity_id
_entity_poly.type
_entity_poly.pdbx_seq_one_letter_code
_entity_poly.pdbx_strand_id
1 'polypeptide(L)'
;MQIANSSSCSVAPCRPVAFADTTYYATTDCFDSDRQSYVSNSFTDDNYVLFDRFRNGNCSLKSYYETRVVVASGECLPYALSGTTGKKNISAIALVLKDGSVNVQFFGGVSCASKPKSTSTPSVKTVKNHTCYMSSHWYAGVNSPQTLSNATTGNVSKATTASSSDGDTTRLAS
;
A
#
# COMPACT_ATOMS: atom_id res chain seq x y z
N MET A 1 7.62 -3.51 1.82
CA MET A 1 9.08 -3.62 1.55
C MET A 1 9.70 -2.22 1.38
N GLN A 2 10.94 -2.01 1.84
CA GLN A 2 11.75 -0.81 1.55
C GLN A 2 12.94 -1.20 0.68
N ILE A 3 13.27 -0.37 -0.31
CA ILE A 3 14.42 -0.57 -1.19
C ILE A 3 15.34 0.66 -1.07
N ALA A 4 16.61 0.41 -0.81
CA ALA A 4 17.67 1.42 -0.69
C ALA A 4 18.80 1.15 -1.70
N ASN A 5 19.54 2.20 -2.06
CA ASN A 5 20.66 2.06 -2.99
C ASN A 5 21.84 1.32 -2.35
N SER A 6 22.53 0.49 -3.13
CA SER A 6 23.58 -0.44 -2.65
C SER A 6 24.69 0.23 -1.84
N SER A 7 25.12 1.44 -2.24
CA SER A 7 26.25 2.17 -1.62
C SER A 7 25.99 2.60 -0.17
N SER A 8 24.74 2.52 0.31
CA SER A 8 24.33 2.84 1.68
C SER A 8 23.55 1.71 2.35
N CYS A 9 23.51 0.53 1.73
CA CYS A 9 22.69 -0.58 2.15
C CYS A 9 23.54 -1.63 2.88
N SER A 10 23.05 -2.10 4.03
CA SER A 10 23.59 -3.26 4.74
C SER A 10 22.57 -4.38 4.69
N VAL A 11 22.99 -5.51 4.11
CA VAL A 11 22.14 -6.72 4.07
C VAL A 11 21.84 -7.15 5.50
N ALA A 12 20.57 -7.49 5.76
CA ALA A 12 20.14 -8.02 7.05
C ALA A 12 19.32 -9.28 6.82
N PRO A 13 19.65 -10.40 7.50
CA PRO A 13 18.91 -11.64 7.35
C PRO A 13 17.46 -11.49 7.82
N CYS A 14 16.61 -12.39 7.31
CA CYS A 14 15.21 -12.46 7.72
C CYS A 14 15.10 -12.63 9.23
N ARG A 15 14.43 -11.68 9.89
CA ARG A 15 14.25 -11.66 11.34
C ARG A 15 12.83 -11.26 11.73
N PRO A 16 12.34 -11.74 12.88
CA PRO A 16 11.03 -11.35 13.38
C PRO A 16 11.02 -9.86 13.77
N VAL A 17 9.92 -9.18 13.47
CA VAL A 17 9.66 -7.79 13.83
C VAL A 17 8.22 -7.69 14.30
N ALA A 18 8.03 -7.15 15.51
CA ALA A 18 6.71 -6.95 16.08
C ALA A 18 5.99 -5.77 15.42
N PHE A 19 4.74 -5.99 15.03
CA PHE A 19 3.83 -4.96 14.55
C PHE A 19 2.43 -5.19 15.14
N ALA A 20 2.05 -4.32 16.08
CA ALA A 20 0.94 -4.59 17.00
C ALA A 20 1.15 -5.96 17.69
N ASP A 21 0.11 -6.79 17.67
CA ASP A 21 0.08 -8.13 18.26
C ASP A 21 0.53 -9.23 17.26
N THR A 22 0.99 -8.83 16.07
CA THR A 22 1.42 -9.73 15.00
C THR A 22 2.94 -9.69 14.81
N THR A 23 3.55 -10.86 14.61
CA THR A 23 4.95 -10.96 14.21
C THR A 23 5.06 -11.01 12.70
N TYR A 24 5.75 -10.04 12.12
CA TYR A 24 6.15 -10.03 10.72
C TYR A 24 7.60 -10.48 10.61
N TYR A 25 8.01 -10.87 9.41
CA TYR A 25 9.39 -11.19 9.10
C TYR A 25 9.92 -10.18 8.09
N ALA A 26 11.09 -9.62 8.38
CA ALA A 26 11.73 -8.63 7.53
C ALA A 26 13.16 -9.04 7.20
N THR A 27 13.49 -8.97 5.92
CA THR A 27 14.85 -9.07 5.38
C THR A 27 15.24 -7.73 4.75
N THR A 28 16.54 -7.45 4.65
CA THR A 28 17.06 -6.32 3.88
C THR A 28 18.03 -6.85 2.84
N ASP A 29 17.70 -6.65 1.57
CA ASP A 29 18.54 -7.03 0.45
C ASP A 29 19.09 -5.76 -0.21
N CYS A 30 20.37 -5.81 -0.59
CA CYS A 30 21.06 -4.71 -1.25
C CYS A 30 21.28 -5.08 -2.71
N PHE A 31 20.79 -4.27 -3.63
CA PHE A 31 20.87 -4.58 -5.05
C PHE A 31 21.15 -3.34 -5.90
N ASP A 32 21.88 -3.55 -7.00
CA ASP A 32 22.23 -2.55 -8.01
C ASP A 32 21.37 -2.64 -9.27
N SER A 33 20.38 -3.54 -9.28
CA SER A 33 19.52 -3.85 -10.44
C SER A 33 18.30 -2.95 -10.56
N ASP A 34 17.54 -3.13 -11.65
CA ASP A 34 16.22 -2.54 -11.80
C ASP A 34 15.27 -2.99 -10.66
N ARG A 35 14.77 -2.00 -9.92
CA ARG A 35 13.89 -2.18 -8.75
C ARG A 35 12.55 -2.78 -9.14
N GLN A 36 12.05 -2.47 -10.33
CA GLN A 36 10.75 -2.99 -10.78
C GLN A 36 10.85 -4.49 -11.01
N SER A 37 11.87 -4.93 -11.74
CA SER A 37 12.15 -6.36 -11.95
C SER A 37 12.34 -7.11 -10.63
N TYR A 38 13.11 -6.55 -9.69
CA TYR A 38 13.29 -7.16 -8.36
C TYR A 38 11.96 -7.38 -7.65
N VAL A 39 11.10 -6.35 -7.64
CA VAL A 39 9.81 -6.40 -6.95
C VAL A 39 8.85 -7.35 -7.64
N SER A 40 8.79 -7.35 -8.98
CA SER A 40 7.96 -8.30 -9.73
C SER A 40 8.32 -9.75 -9.41
N ASN A 41 9.61 -10.05 -9.23
CA ASN A 41 10.06 -11.39 -8.86
C ASN A 41 9.83 -11.74 -7.38
N SER A 42 9.63 -10.73 -6.53
CA SER A 42 9.39 -10.92 -5.09
C SER A 42 7.90 -11.11 -4.75
N PHE A 43 7.01 -10.57 -5.58
CA PHE A 43 5.56 -10.59 -5.37
C PHE A 43 4.88 -11.37 -6.51
N THR A 44 5.26 -12.64 -6.71
CA THR A 44 4.78 -13.46 -7.84
C THR A 44 3.28 -13.71 -7.81
N ASP A 45 2.69 -13.80 -6.62
CA ASP A 45 1.29 -14.18 -6.43
C ASP A 45 0.42 -13.00 -5.94
N ASP A 46 1.06 -11.91 -5.52
CA ASP A 46 0.41 -10.75 -4.94
C ASP A 46 0.37 -9.57 -5.90
N ASN A 47 -0.75 -8.86 -5.90
CA ASN A 47 -0.78 -7.52 -6.46
C ASN A 47 0.00 -6.58 -5.56
N TYR A 48 0.67 -5.58 -6.13
CA TYR A 48 1.46 -4.63 -5.36
C TYR A 48 1.42 -3.23 -5.97
N VAL A 49 1.65 -2.25 -5.10
CA VAL A 49 1.92 -0.86 -5.50
C VAL A 49 3.36 -0.55 -5.14
N LEU A 50 4.15 -0.15 -6.15
CA LEU A 50 5.51 0.33 -5.98
C LEU A 50 5.54 1.84 -6.22
N PHE A 51 6.29 2.56 -5.41
CA PHE A 51 6.50 3.98 -5.63
C PHE A 51 7.89 4.46 -5.21
N ASP A 52 8.53 5.17 -6.13
CA ASP A 52 9.78 5.88 -5.92
C ASP A 52 9.48 7.23 -5.32
N ARG A 53 10.10 7.56 -4.20
CA ARG A 53 9.86 8.79 -3.47
C ARG A 53 11.02 9.74 -3.62
N PHE A 54 10.65 11.00 -3.77
CA PHE A 54 11.56 12.11 -3.99
C PHE A 54 11.33 13.18 -2.94
N ARG A 55 12.40 13.87 -2.54
CA ARG A 55 12.33 14.99 -1.60
C ARG A 55 11.65 16.22 -2.25
N ASN A 56 11.76 16.33 -3.57
CA ASN A 56 11.22 17.44 -4.33
C ASN A 56 10.00 17.01 -5.15
N GLY A 57 9.04 17.91 -5.32
CA GLY A 57 7.79 17.66 -6.05
C GLY A 57 7.93 17.46 -7.55
N ASN A 58 9.13 17.59 -8.12
CA ASN A 58 9.41 17.39 -9.54
C ASN A 58 9.96 15.99 -9.87
N CYS A 59 10.10 15.12 -8.88
CA CYS A 59 10.64 13.76 -9.04
C CYS A 59 12.01 13.71 -9.74
N SER A 60 12.83 14.75 -9.55
CA SER A 60 14.19 14.76 -10.09
C SER A 60 15.02 13.67 -9.41
N LEU A 61 15.81 12.92 -10.19
CA LEU A 61 16.71 11.88 -9.68
C LEU A 61 17.66 12.37 -8.59
N LYS A 62 18.08 13.66 -8.63
CA LYS A 62 18.91 14.26 -7.58
C LYS A 62 18.23 14.32 -6.21
N SER A 63 16.90 14.24 -6.19
CA SER A 63 16.08 14.28 -4.98
C SER A 63 15.49 12.91 -4.61
N TYR A 64 15.79 11.86 -5.37
CA TYR A 64 15.40 10.50 -5.04
C TYR A 64 15.93 10.10 -3.66
N TYR A 65 15.14 9.39 -2.85
CA TYR A 65 15.62 8.93 -1.55
C TYR A 65 15.19 7.53 -1.13
N GLU A 66 14.04 7.02 -1.56
CA GLU A 66 13.64 5.64 -1.27
C GLU A 66 12.63 5.11 -2.28
N THR A 67 12.60 3.79 -2.45
CA THR A 67 11.51 3.08 -3.11
C THR A 67 10.74 2.28 -2.06
N ARG A 68 9.41 2.30 -2.16
CA ARG A 68 8.51 1.55 -1.28
C ARG A 68 7.63 0.63 -2.10
N VAL A 69 7.31 -0.52 -1.51
CA VAL A 69 6.30 -1.44 -2.04
C VAL A 69 5.33 -1.81 -0.95
N VAL A 70 4.04 -1.79 -1.29
CA VAL A 70 2.94 -2.21 -0.43
C VAL A 70 2.12 -3.24 -1.18
N VAL A 71 1.77 -4.35 -0.52
CA VAL A 71 0.87 -5.37 -1.06
C VAL A 71 -0.52 -4.76 -1.22
N ALA A 72 -1.11 -4.97 -2.38
CA ALA A 72 -2.40 -4.39 -2.76
C ALA A 72 -3.56 -5.37 -2.53
N SER A 73 -3.68 -5.87 -1.30
CA SER A 73 -4.73 -6.82 -0.90
C SER A 73 -6.02 -6.15 -0.41
N GLY A 74 -6.00 -4.83 -0.21
CA GLY A 74 -7.09 -4.11 0.48
C GLY A 74 -7.11 -4.30 1.99
N GLU A 75 -6.16 -5.04 2.55
CA GLU A 75 -6.03 -5.26 3.98
C GLU A 75 -5.13 -4.21 4.64
N CYS A 76 -5.25 -4.08 5.96
CA CYS A 76 -4.40 -3.21 6.76
C CYS A 76 -3.05 -3.90 7.01
N LEU A 77 -2.02 -3.48 6.28
CA LEU A 77 -0.68 -4.09 6.34
C LEU A 77 0.39 -3.10 6.82
N PRO A 78 1.53 -3.59 7.35
CA PRO A 78 2.63 -2.72 7.72
C PRO A 78 3.20 -1.95 6.53
N TYR A 79 3.28 -0.63 6.65
CA TYR A 79 3.99 0.24 5.71
C TYR A 79 5.41 0.56 6.17
N ALA A 80 5.58 0.74 7.48
CA ALA A 80 6.89 0.91 8.10
C ALA A 80 6.97 0.08 9.38
N LEU A 81 8.15 -0.53 9.59
CA LEU A 81 8.44 -1.40 10.71
C LEU A 81 9.58 -0.80 11.54
N SER A 82 9.29 -0.53 12.81
CA SER A 82 10.26 -0.11 13.81
C SER A 82 11.38 -1.14 13.87
N GLY A 83 12.63 -0.66 13.89
CA GLY A 83 13.82 -1.52 13.84
C GLY A 83 14.25 -1.97 12.45
N THR A 84 13.42 -1.80 11.40
CA THR A 84 13.81 -2.07 10.00
C THR A 84 13.91 -0.79 9.18
N THR A 85 12.86 0.04 9.21
CA THR A 85 12.78 1.22 8.34
C THR A 85 13.25 2.52 9.02
N GLY A 86 13.75 2.44 10.25
CA GLY A 86 14.13 3.61 11.07
C GLY A 86 12.97 4.56 11.40
N LYS A 87 11.72 4.09 11.23
CA LYS A 87 10.48 4.86 11.43
C LYS A 87 9.61 4.13 12.45
N LYS A 88 8.69 4.86 13.10
CA LYS A 88 7.66 4.26 13.95
C LYS A 88 6.80 3.30 13.13
N ASN A 89 6.23 2.29 13.79
CA ASN A 89 5.28 1.37 13.17
C ASN A 89 4.08 2.15 12.63
N ILE A 90 3.84 2.04 11.32
CA ILE A 90 2.69 2.63 10.64
C ILE A 90 2.14 1.66 9.61
N SER A 91 0.83 1.61 9.46
CA SER A 91 0.13 0.77 8.49
C SER A 91 -0.29 1.53 7.24
N ALA A 92 -0.59 0.78 6.18
CA ALA A 92 -1.26 1.25 5.00
C ALA A 92 -2.29 0.23 4.50
N ILE A 93 -3.26 0.73 3.75
CA ILE A 93 -4.12 -0.08 2.88
C ILE A 93 -3.80 0.31 1.45
N ALA A 94 -3.52 -0.65 0.59
CA ALA A 94 -3.27 -0.41 -0.83
C ALA A 94 -4.22 -1.23 -1.70
N LEU A 95 -4.63 -0.64 -2.82
CA LEU A 95 -5.49 -1.24 -3.83
C LEU A 95 -4.94 -0.91 -5.23
N VAL A 96 -5.00 -1.89 -6.12
CA VAL A 96 -4.99 -1.68 -7.57
C VAL A 96 -6.42 -1.82 -8.08
N LEU A 97 -6.90 -0.82 -8.79
CA LEU A 97 -8.25 -0.78 -9.34
C LEU A 97 -8.27 -1.43 -10.73
N LYS A 98 -9.45 -1.86 -11.19
CA LYS A 98 -9.60 -2.53 -12.49
C LYS A 98 -9.16 -1.69 -13.70
N ASP A 99 -9.25 -0.37 -13.59
CA ASP A 99 -8.77 0.55 -14.63
C ASP A 99 -7.24 0.72 -14.62
N GLY A 100 -6.53 0.13 -13.65
CA GLY A 100 -5.09 0.25 -13.46
C GLY A 100 -4.67 1.48 -12.64
N SER A 101 -5.62 2.25 -12.12
CA SER A 101 -5.32 3.27 -11.11
C SER A 101 -5.07 2.65 -9.74
N VAL A 102 -4.51 3.43 -8.82
CA VAL A 102 -4.11 2.94 -7.50
C VAL A 102 -4.71 3.82 -6.40
N ASN A 103 -5.00 3.20 -5.25
CA ASN A 103 -5.35 3.89 -4.02
C ASN A 103 -4.43 3.39 -2.91
N VAL A 104 -3.75 4.30 -2.21
CA VAL A 104 -2.99 3.97 -0.99
C VAL A 104 -3.38 4.92 0.13
N GLN A 105 -3.80 4.36 1.26
CA GLN A 105 -4.15 5.06 2.48
C GLN A 105 -3.08 4.81 3.54
N PHE A 106 -2.55 5.87 4.13
CA PHE A 106 -1.50 5.78 5.15
C PHE A 106 -2.05 6.15 6.53
N PHE A 107 -1.75 5.34 7.54
CA PHE A 107 -2.28 5.51 8.89
C PHE A 107 -1.16 5.87 9.87
N GLY A 108 -1.53 6.58 10.94
CA GLY A 108 -0.57 7.09 11.93
C GLY A 108 -0.15 6.10 13.01
N GLY A 109 -0.44 4.82 12.83
CA GLY A 109 -0.17 3.76 13.80
C GLY A 109 -0.33 2.39 13.18
N VAL A 110 -0.42 1.36 14.01
CA VAL A 110 -0.48 -0.04 13.58
C VAL A 110 -1.86 -0.50 13.11
N SER A 111 -2.92 0.26 13.43
CA SER A 111 -4.31 -0.06 13.08
C SER A 111 -4.87 0.92 12.06
N CYS A 112 -5.70 0.39 11.14
CA CYS A 112 -6.44 1.15 10.14
C CYS A 112 -7.88 1.48 10.57
N ALA A 113 -8.22 1.32 11.85
CA ALA A 113 -9.56 1.61 12.38
C ALA A 113 -9.91 3.10 12.44
N SER A 114 -8.91 3.97 12.32
CA SER A 114 -9.07 5.44 12.33
C SER A 114 -8.98 6.01 10.91
N LYS A 115 -9.36 7.29 10.73
CA LYS A 115 -9.23 7.96 9.44
C LYS A 115 -7.75 7.97 8.97
N PRO A 116 -7.47 7.70 7.67
CA PRO A 116 -6.13 7.83 7.12
C PRO A 116 -5.54 9.22 7.37
N LYS A 117 -4.24 9.27 7.69
CA LYS A 117 -3.49 10.52 7.82
C LYS A 117 -3.26 11.17 6.46
N SER A 118 -3.09 10.35 5.42
CA SER A 118 -3.01 10.79 4.03
C SER A 118 -3.46 9.68 3.10
N THR A 119 -3.83 10.08 1.88
CA THR A 119 -4.23 9.17 0.81
C THR A 119 -3.56 9.61 -0.48
N SER A 120 -3.12 8.65 -1.29
CA SER A 120 -2.61 8.87 -2.64
C SER A 120 -3.49 8.11 -3.64
N THR A 121 -3.93 8.81 -4.68
CA THR A 121 -4.81 8.26 -5.72
C THR A 121 -4.28 8.54 -7.12
N PRO A 122 -3.10 8.01 -7.49
CA PRO A 122 -2.57 8.20 -8.83
C PRO A 122 -3.49 7.55 -9.88
N SER A 123 -3.82 8.32 -10.92
CA SER A 123 -4.66 7.87 -12.03
C SER A 123 -3.97 6.77 -12.85
N VAL A 124 -4.73 6.03 -13.67
CA VAL A 124 -4.15 5.08 -14.64
C VAL A 124 -3.09 5.74 -15.53
N LYS A 125 -3.30 6.99 -15.96
CA LYS A 125 -2.31 7.72 -16.77
C LYS A 125 -1.03 7.99 -15.97
N THR A 126 -1.18 8.34 -14.70
CA THR A 126 -0.04 8.56 -13.79
C THR A 126 0.77 7.30 -13.58
N VAL A 127 0.10 6.16 -13.37
CA VAL A 127 0.74 4.85 -13.16
C VAL A 127 1.41 4.36 -14.45
N LYS A 128 0.73 4.44 -15.61
CA LYS A 128 1.27 3.95 -16.90
C LYS A 128 2.42 4.80 -17.43
N ASN A 129 2.35 6.12 -17.26
CA ASN A 129 3.37 7.03 -17.79
C ASN A 129 4.42 7.40 -16.73
N HIS A 130 4.32 6.86 -15.52
CA HIS A 130 5.19 7.15 -14.38
C HIS A 130 5.37 8.66 -14.13
N THR A 131 4.33 9.46 -14.37
CA THR A 131 4.42 10.92 -14.18
C THR A 131 4.51 11.25 -12.70
N CYS A 132 5.30 12.27 -12.35
CA CYS A 132 5.42 12.72 -10.97
C CYS A 132 4.07 13.10 -10.37
N TYR A 133 3.72 12.45 -9.26
CA TYR A 133 2.51 12.71 -8.48
C TYR A 133 2.86 12.66 -6.99
N MET A 134 2.61 13.77 -6.29
CA MET A 134 2.94 13.92 -4.86
C MET A 134 4.40 13.55 -4.54
N SER A 135 5.35 14.11 -5.31
CA SER A 135 6.79 13.82 -5.19
C SER A 135 7.14 12.33 -5.33
N SER A 136 6.34 11.57 -6.08
CA SER A 136 6.58 10.14 -6.29
C SER A 136 6.25 9.70 -7.72
N HIS A 137 6.98 8.70 -8.22
CA HIS A 137 6.58 7.91 -9.40
C HIS A 137 5.89 6.64 -8.92
N TRP A 138 4.76 6.30 -9.55
CA TRP A 138 3.89 5.21 -9.10
C TRP A 138 3.82 4.10 -10.15
N TYR A 139 3.77 2.87 -9.67
CA TYR A 139 3.78 1.63 -10.42
C TYR A 139 2.79 0.64 -9.77
N ALA A 140 2.21 -0.24 -10.56
CA ALA A 140 1.33 -1.29 -10.08
C ALA A 140 1.70 -2.62 -10.75
N GLY A 141 1.82 -3.68 -9.95
CA GLY A 141 1.91 -5.06 -10.42
C GLY A 141 0.59 -5.76 -10.20
N VAL A 142 0.07 -6.41 -11.25
CA VAL A 142 -1.17 -7.18 -11.20
C VAL A 142 -0.87 -8.62 -11.58
N ASN A 143 -0.74 -9.46 -10.56
CA ASN A 143 -0.48 -10.90 -10.70
C ASN A 143 -1.72 -11.74 -10.39
N SER A 144 -2.70 -11.18 -9.67
CA SER A 144 -4.00 -11.78 -9.41
C SER A 144 -5.13 -10.82 -9.77
N PRO A 145 -5.68 -10.88 -11.01
CA PRO A 145 -6.75 -9.98 -11.45
C PRO A 145 -8.04 -10.08 -10.61
N GLN A 146 -8.23 -11.20 -9.90
CA GLN A 146 -9.42 -11.44 -9.07
C GLN A 146 -9.49 -10.54 -7.84
N THR A 147 -8.36 -10.03 -7.35
CA THR A 147 -8.29 -9.14 -6.17
C THR A 147 -8.34 -7.65 -6.54
N LEU A 148 -8.53 -7.32 -7.82
CA LEU A 148 -8.71 -5.94 -8.27
C LEU A 148 -10.02 -5.36 -7.74
N SER A 149 -9.94 -4.15 -7.19
CA SER A 149 -11.10 -3.47 -6.63
C SER A 149 -11.93 -2.77 -7.70
N ASN A 150 -13.26 -2.90 -7.59
CA ASN A 150 -14.24 -2.11 -8.34
C ASN A 150 -14.41 -0.70 -7.76
N ALA A 151 -13.88 -0.43 -6.57
CA ALA A 151 -14.08 0.83 -5.86
C ALA A 151 -13.46 2.00 -6.64
N THR A 152 -14.29 2.91 -7.15
CA THR A 152 -13.84 4.17 -7.72
C THR A 152 -13.12 4.99 -6.62
N THR A 153 -12.06 5.72 -6.97
CA THR A 153 -11.30 6.56 -6.02
C THR A 153 -12.22 7.58 -5.33
N GLY A 154 -12.70 7.25 -4.14
CA GLY A 154 -13.58 8.11 -3.36
C GLY A 154 -13.88 7.47 -2.01
N ASN A 155 -13.46 8.15 -0.94
CA ASN A 155 -13.72 7.90 0.48
C ASN A 155 -14.25 6.50 0.87
N VAL A 156 -13.44 5.76 1.62
CA VAL A 156 -13.95 4.72 2.53
C VAL A 156 -14.79 5.41 3.59
N SER A 157 -16.07 5.60 3.29
CA SER A 157 -17.10 6.01 4.24
C SER A 157 -17.97 4.80 4.51
N LYS A 158 -17.80 4.26 5.72
CA LYS A 158 -18.78 3.52 6.52
C LYS A 158 -19.38 2.27 5.86
N ALA A 159 -18.89 1.10 6.29
CA ALA A 159 -19.68 -0.12 6.25
C ALA A 159 -21.04 0.18 6.90
N THR A 160 -22.08 0.25 6.08
CA THR A 160 -23.45 0.27 6.53
C THR A 160 -23.89 -1.18 6.46
N THR A 161 -23.93 -1.87 7.60
CA THR A 161 -24.71 -3.09 7.74
C THR A 161 -26.15 -2.75 7.42
N ALA A 162 -26.55 -3.01 6.17
CA ALA A 162 -27.94 -3.06 5.77
C ALA A 162 -28.46 -4.47 6.05
N SER A 163 -28.97 -4.67 7.26
CA SER A 163 -29.95 -5.72 7.53
C SER A 163 -31.30 -5.02 7.65
N SER A 164 -31.96 -4.86 6.50
CA SER A 164 -33.37 -4.51 6.42
C SER A 164 -34.14 -5.80 6.21
N SER A 165 -34.93 -6.18 7.21
CA SER A 165 -36.06 -7.08 7.02
C SER A 165 -37.21 -6.50 7.85
N ASP A 166 -38.21 -6.07 7.10
CA ASP A 166 -39.32 -5.22 7.49
C ASP A 166 -40.19 -5.85 8.58
N GLY A 167 -40.57 -5.01 9.56
CA GLY A 167 -41.66 -5.30 10.47
C GLY A 167 -42.99 -4.94 9.80
N ASP A 168 -43.79 -5.95 9.49
CA ASP A 168 -45.20 -5.77 9.15
C ASP A 168 -46.05 -6.11 10.37
N THR A 169 -46.59 -5.07 11.02
CA THR A 169 -47.60 -5.18 12.07
C THR A 169 -48.99 -5.28 11.44
N THR A 170 -49.60 -6.46 11.49
CA THR A 170 -51.05 -6.59 11.39
C THR A 170 -51.62 -7.15 12.69
N ARG A 171 -52.41 -6.29 13.35
CA ARG A 171 -53.19 -6.55 14.57
C ARG A 171 -54.56 -7.07 14.14
N LEU A 172 -54.97 -8.26 14.59
CA LEU A 172 -56.38 -8.64 14.62
C LEU A 172 -56.64 -9.61 15.78
N ALA A 173 -57.66 -9.26 16.55
CA ALA A 173 -58.13 -9.90 17.76
C ALA A 173 -58.93 -11.18 17.46
N SER A 174 -58.83 -12.16 18.35
CA SER A 174 -59.92 -12.96 18.93
C SER A 174 -59.38 -13.74 20.12
#